data_AF-A0AAU4SWW4-F1
#
_entry.id   AF-A0AAU4SWW4-F1
#
_cell.length_a   1.000
_cell.length_b   1.000
_cell.length_c   1.000
_cell.angle_alpha   90.00
_cell.angle_beta   90.00
_cell.angle_gamma   90.00
#
_symmetry.space_group_name_H-M   'P 1'
#
loop_
_entity.id
_entity.type
_entity.pdbx_description
1 polymer ?
#
loop_
_entity_poly.entity_id
_entity_poly.type
_entity_poly.pdbx_seq_one_letter_code
_entity_poly.pdbx_strand_id
1 'polypeptide(L)'
;MTAQPAEPVPSAPLQVPRTVDGIMAALPSASARMEFRTAFGQAATSQEREDIIDAWWAVAMTPDWDDRLADSEAGRNLVSLDDIAKRAEAP
;
A
#
# COMPACT_ATOMS: atom_id res chain seq x y z
N MET A 1 -17.93 8.52 39.99
CA MET A 1 -16.90 8.57 38.95
C MET A 1 -17.03 7.30 38.13
N THR A 2 -17.54 7.37 36.90
CA THR A 2 -17.58 6.23 35.98
C THR A 2 -16.51 6.46 34.92
N ALA A 3 -15.42 5.68 34.98
CA ALA A 3 -14.43 5.64 33.92
C ALA A 3 -15.04 4.86 32.75
N GLN A 4 -15.27 5.53 31.63
CA GLN A 4 -15.68 4.87 30.39
C GLN A 4 -14.46 4.11 29.82
N PRO A 5 -14.60 2.85 29.38
CA PRO A 5 -13.51 2.14 28.73
C PRO A 5 -13.12 2.91 27.47
N ALA A 6 -11.85 3.21 27.28
CA ALA A 6 -11.35 3.67 26.00
C ALA A 6 -11.51 2.49 25.01
N GLU A 7 -12.41 2.60 24.05
CA GLU A 7 -12.47 1.63 22.96
C GLU A 7 -11.11 1.61 22.25
N PRO A 8 -10.50 0.44 22.00
CA PRO A 8 -9.31 0.37 21.17
C PRO A 8 -9.67 0.89 19.78
N VAL A 9 -9.01 1.95 19.35
CA VAL A 9 -9.12 2.43 17.96
C VAL A 9 -8.70 1.26 17.08
N PRO A 10 -9.56 0.73 16.19
CA PRO A 10 -9.11 -0.27 15.24
C PRO A 10 -7.94 0.35 14.49
N SER A 11 -6.77 -0.28 14.56
CA SER A 11 -5.68 0.04 13.63
C SER A 11 -6.14 -0.45 12.27
N ALA A 12 -7.05 0.28 11.64
CA ALA A 12 -7.40 0.02 10.27
C ALA A 12 -6.09 0.19 9.48
N PRO A 13 -5.60 -0.83 8.79
CA PRO A 13 -4.47 -0.61 7.90
C PRO A 13 -4.92 0.50 6.95
N LEU A 14 -4.10 1.56 6.81
CA LEU A 14 -4.28 2.56 5.78
C LEU A 14 -4.12 1.84 4.43
N GLN A 15 -5.17 1.14 4.00
CA GLN A 15 -5.27 0.61 2.66
C GLN A 15 -5.39 1.83 1.77
N VAL A 16 -4.39 2.04 0.92
CA VAL A 16 -4.44 3.10 -0.09
C VAL A 16 -5.75 2.91 -0.86
N PRO A 17 -6.68 3.88 -0.88
CA PRO A 17 -7.90 3.71 -1.66
C PRO A 17 -7.55 3.55 -3.14
N ARG A 18 -8.19 2.60 -3.83
CA ARG A 18 -7.97 2.32 -5.26
C ARG A 18 -8.69 3.35 -6.14
N THR A 19 -8.44 4.62 -5.86
CA THR A 19 -8.96 5.79 -6.58
C THR A 19 -7.80 6.68 -6.99
N VAL A 20 -7.97 7.51 -8.01
CA VAL A 20 -6.92 8.42 -8.48
C VAL A 20 -6.40 9.30 -7.34
N ASP A 21 -7.29 9.90 -6.55
CA ASP A 21 -6.90 10.75 -5.43
C ASP A 21 -6.25 9.97 -4.28
N GLY A 22 -6.73 8.75 -4.01
CA GLY A 22 -6.16 7.86 -3.00
C GLY A 22 -4.72 7.47 -3.33
N ILE A 23 -4.48 7.06 -4.57
CA ILE A 23 -3.14 6.71 -5.08
C ILE A 23 -2.23 7.94 -5.07
N MET A 24 -2.70 9.09 -5.58
CA MET A 24 -1.94 10.35 -5.58
C MET A 24 -1.50 10.79 -4.18
N ALA A 25 -2.37 10.63 -3.18
CA ALA A 25 -2.05 10.97 -1.80
C ALA A 25 -0.99 10.02 -1.20
N ALA A 26 -1.02 8.75 -1.59
CA ALA A 26 -0.14 7.71 -1.06
C ALA A 26 1.25 7.66 -1.71
N LEU A 27 1.41 8.11 -2.96
CA LEU A 27 2.71 8.10 -3.63
C LEU A 27 3.70 9.04 -2.92
N PRO A 28 4.94 8.63 -2.64
CA PRO A 28 5.85 9.39 -1.77
C PRO A 28 6.43 10.63 -2.46
N SER A 29 6.78 10.55 -3.74
CA SER A 29 7.51 11.61 -4.46
C SER A 29 6.61 12.42 -5.40
N ALA A 30 6.96 13.69 -5.63
CA ALA A 30 6.25 14.54 -6.59
C ALA A 30 6.39 14.01 -8.03
N SER A 31 7.55 13.42 -8.35
CA SER A 31 7.81 12.78 -9.64
C SER A 31 6.89 11.59 -9.88
N ALA A 32 6.75 10.68 -8.91
CA ALA A 32 5.85 9.53 -9.01
C ALA A 32 4.38 9.96 -9.21
N ARG A 33 3.94 10.99 -8.49
CA ARG A 33 2.61 11.59 -8.67
C ARG A 33 2.42 12.16 -10.08
N MET A 34 3.45 12.81 -10.64
CA MET A 34 3.41 13.34 -12.00
C MET A 34 3.33 12.21 -13.03
N GLU A 35 4.18 11.18 -12.90
CA GLU A 35 4.21 10.02 -13.79
C GLU A 35 2.87 9.29 -13.82
N PHE A 36 2.29 9.00 -12.64
CA PHE A 36 0.96 8.41 -12.54
C PHE A 36 -0.09 9.26 -13.26
N ARG A 37 -0.10 10.58 -12.98
CA ARG A 37 -1.09 11.48 -13.59
C ARG A 37 -0.92 11.60 -15.11
N THR A 38 0.31 11.63 -15.60
CA THR A 38 0.61 11.66 -17.03
C THR A 38 0.15 10.36 -17.70
N ALA A 39 0.50 9.20 -17.14
CA ALA A 39 0.08 7.91 -17.67
C ALA A 39 -1.45 7.80 -17.71
N PHE A 40 -2.13 8.12 -16.60
CA PHE A 40 -3.59 8.07 -16.51
C PHE A 40 -4.28 9.02 -17.51
N GLY A 41 -3.71 10.22 -17.71
CA GLY A 41 -4.21 11.20 -18.67
C GLY A 41 -3.97 10.84 -20.14
N GLN A 42 -2.95 10.02 -20.42
CA GLN A 42 -2.61 9.56 -21.77
C GLN A 42 -3.33 8.27 -22.19
N ALA A 43 -3.95 7.56 -21.25
CA ALA A 43 -4.71 6.35 -21.52
C ALA A 43 -5.88 6.62 -22.48
N ALA A 44 -5.88 5.90 -23.60
CA ALA A 44 -6.85 6.03 -24.67
C ALA A 44 -8.16 5.31 -24.35
N THR A 45 -8.07 4.20 -23.60
CA THR A 45 -9.23 3.36 -23.26
C THR A 45 -9.50 3.32 -21.76
N SER A 46 -10.72 2.91 -21.39
CA SER A 46 -11.05 2.66 -19.98
C SER A 46 -10.25 1.50 -19.40
N GLN A 47 -9.98 0.46 -20.18
CA GLN A 47 -9.17 -0.67 -19.73
C GLN A 47 -7.76 -0.25 -19.37
N GLU A 48 -7.11 0.56 -20.22
CA GLU A 48 -5.77 1.10 -19.93
C GLU A 48 -5.75 1.94 -18.65
N ARG A 49 -6.84 2.67 -18.35
CA ARG A 49 -6.96 3.43 -17.09
C ARG A 49 -7.06 2.51 -15.87
N GLU A 50 -7.81 1.42 -15.99
CA GLU A 50 -7.91 0.41 -14.94
C GLU A 50 -6.55 -0.27 -14.72
N ASP A 51 -5.86 -0.67 -15.78
CA ASP A 51 -4.54 -1.29 -15.69
C ASP A 51 -3.50 -0.36 -15.03
N ILE A 52 -3.56 0.95 -15.34
CA ILE A 52 -2.73 1.97 -14.71
C ILE A 52 -3.10 2.15 -13.23
N ILE A 53 -4.38 2.23 -12.89
CA ILE A 53 -4.83 2.30 -11.48
C ILE A 53 -4.29 1.10 -10.70
N ASP A 54 -4.35 -0.10 -11.29
CA ASP A 54 -3.96 -1.35 -10.66
C ASP A 54 -2.45 -1.39 -10.39
N ALA A 55 -1.66 -1.07 -11.40
CA ALA A 55 -0.21 -1.03 -11.29
C ALA A 55 0.25 0.01 -10.25
N TRP A 56 -0.30 1.22 -10.30
CA TRP A 56 0.11 2.30 -9.39
C TRP A 56 -0.44 2.14 -7.98
N TRP A 57 -1.56 1.46 -7.80
CA TRP A 57 -2.04 1.04 -6.49
C TRP A 57 -1.09 0.05 -5.83
N ALA A 58 -0.56 -0.93 -6.57
CA ALA A 58 0.44 -1.86 -6.05
C ALA A 58 1.73 -1.14 -5.62
N VAL A 59 2.21 -0.19 -6.43
CA VAL A 59 3.37 0.66 -6.09
C VAL A 59 3.10 1.46 -4.81
N ALA A 60 1.93 2.11 -4.70
CA ALA A 60 1.57 2.88 -3.53
C ALA A 60 1.44 2.04 -2.25
N MET A 61 1.01 0.78 -2.39
CA MET A 61 0.94 -0.19 -1.29
C MET A 61 2.30 -0.76 -0.89
N THR A 62 3.35 -0.59 -1.70
CA THR A 62 4.70 -1.15 -1.43
C THR A 62 5.80 -0.15 -1.80
N PRO A 63 5.87 1.00 -1.10
CA PRO A 63 6.81 2.08 -1.41
C PRO A 63 8.29 1.71 -1.22
N ASP A 64 8.58 0.64 -0.48
CA ASP A 64 9.90 0.11 -0.14
C ASP A 64 10.22 -1.21 -0.88
N TRP A 65 9.59 -1.47 -2.02
CA TRP A 65 9.72 -2.72 -2.77
C TRP A 65 11.17 -3.13 -3.04
N ASP A 66 12.00 -2.21 -3.55
CA ASP A 66 13.38 -2.52 -3.91
C ASP A 66 14.21 -2.93 -2.69
N ASP A 67 14.04 -2.23 -1.56
CA ASP A 67 14.71 -2.56 -0.31
C ASP A 67 14.26 -3.93 0.22
N ARG A 68 12.95 -4.21 0.16
CA ARG A 68 12.38 -5.49 0.59
C ARG A 68 12.83 -6.64 -0.30
N LEU A 69 12.96 -6.42 -1.60
CA LEU A 69 13.47 -7.40 -2.54
C LEU A 69 14.95 -7.69 -2.26
N ALA A 70 15.77 -6.66 -2.08
CA ALA A 70 17.19 -6.80 -1.76
C ALA A 70 17.43 -7.52 -0.41
N ASP A 71 16.61 -7.24 0.61
CA ASP A 71 16.67 -7.96 1.88
C ASP A 71 16.26 -9.42 1.74
N SER A 72 15.22 -9.70 0.93
CA SER A 72 14.77 -11.05 0.64
C SER A 72 15.86 -11.88 -0.05
N GLU A 73 16.47 -11.35 -1.11
CA GLU A 73 17.57 -11.99 -1.83
C GLU A 73 18.79 -12.24 -0.94
N ALA A 74 19.05 -11.33 0.01
CA ALA A 74 20.13 -11.47 0.96
C ALA A 74 19.79 -12.32 2.21
N GLY A 75 18.58 -12.86 2.31
CA GLY A 75 18.13 -13.65 3.45
C GLY A 75 18.00 -12.86 4.76
N ARG A 76 17.80 -11.55 4.70
CA ARG A 76 17.67 -10.66 5.87
C ARG A 76 16.23 -10.23 6.10
N ASN A 77 15.91 -9.86 7.34
CA ASN A 77 14.59 -9.32 7.72
C ASN A 77 13.40 -10.21 7.30
N LEU A 78 13.63 -11.50 7.08
CA LEU A 78 12.62 -12.48 6.73
C LEU A 78 11.80 -12.86 7.97
N VAL A 79 10.52 -13.10 7.75
CA VAL A 79 9.59 -13.59 8.79
C VAL A 79 9.01 -14.92 8.30
N SER A 80 8.93 -15.92 9.18
CA SER A 80 8.33 -17.20 8.81
C SER A 80 6.82 -17.06 8.61
N LEU A 81 6.24 -17.86 7.71
CA LEU A 81 4.79 -17.89 7.50
C LEU A 81 4.04 -18.33 8.76
N ASP A 82 4.62 -19.24 9.54
CA ASP A 82 4.05 -19.70 10.81
C ASP A 82 3.97 -18.56 11.85
N ASP A 83 4.98 -17.70 11.92
CA ASP A 83 4.96 -16.54 12.82
C ASP A 83 3.95 -15.47 12.37
N ILE A 84 3.74 -15.32 11.06
CA ILE A 84 2.69 -14.45 10.52
C ILE A 84 1.30 -15.01 10.88
N ALA A 85 1.08 -16.32 10.70
CA ALA A 85 -0.19 -16.96 11.04
C ALA A 85 -0.54 -16.79 12.53
N LYS A 86 0.43 -17.02 13.43
CA LYS A 86 0.26 -16.81 14.87
C LYS A 86 -0.11 -15.38 15.26
N ARG A 87 0.41 -14.38 14.53
CA ARG A 87 0.08 -12.96 14.77
C ARG A 87 -1.34 -12.61 14.31
N ALA A 88 -1.82 -13.22 13.23
CA ALA A 88 -3.16 -12.99 12.72
C ALA A 88 -4.26 -13.59 13.62
N GLU A 89 -3.91 -14.59 14.43
CA GLU A 89 -4.80 -15.21 15.42
C GLU A 89 -4.82 -14.48 16.78
N ALA A 90 -3.92 -13.50 16.98
CA ALA A 90 -3.84 -12.74 18.24
C ALA A 90 -4.97 -11.69 18.31
N PRO A 91 -5.74 -11.64 19.42
CA PRO A 91 -6.92 -10.78 19.57
C PRO A 91 -6.59 -9.29 19.72
#